data_AF-A0A2H0MRL5-F1
#
_entry.id   AF-A0A2H0MRL5-F1
#
_cell.length_a   1.000
_cell.length_b   1.000
_cell.length_c   1.000
_cell.angle_alpha   90.00
_cell.angle_beta   90.00
_cell.angle_gamma   90.00
#
_symmetry.space_group_name_H-M   'P 1'
#
loop_
_entity.id
_entity.type
_entity.pdbx_description
1 polymer ?
#
loop_
_entity_poly.entity_id
_entity_poly.type
_entity_poly.pdbx_seq_one_letter_code
_entity_poly.pdbx_strand_id
1 'polypeptide(L)' 'MIIKKNNQFAVECQTKEASDCPQQGEFCDSEDEARDWVEYECWLYSGEGWICIQCNEYFMANIKSIRKSKGS' A
#
# COMPACT_ATOMS: atom_id res chain seq x y z
N MET A 1 7.00 3.94 1.80
CA MET A 1 8.37 4.52 1.76
C MET A 1 8.73 4.77 0.31
N ILE A 2 9.44 5.84 -0.04
CA ILE A 2 9.89 6.03 -1.44
C ILE A 2 11.19 5.26 -1.64
N ILE A 3 11.22 4.44 -2.69
CA ILE A 3 12.39 3.68 -3.12
C ILE A 3 12.99 4.35 -4.36
N LYS A 4 14.32 4.43 -4.41
CA LYS A 4 15.06 4.97 -5.55
C LYS A 4 15.87 3.88 -6.24
N LYS A 5 15.71 3.73 -7.55
CA LYS A 5 16.46 2.77 -8.37
C LYS A 5 16.71 3.37 -9.75
N ASN A 6 17.96 3.33 -10.23
CA ASN A 6 18.34 3.84 -11.56
C ASN A 6 17.84 5.28 -11.85
N ASN A 7 17.95 6.18 -10.87
CA ASN A 7 17.41 7.55 -10.91
C ASN A 7 15.89 7.69 -11.00
N GLN A 8 15.13 6.59 -10.92
CA GLN A 8 13.68 6.61 -10.83
C GLN A 8 13.22 6.36 -9.39
N PHE A 9 11.99 6.75 -9.10
CA PHE A 9 11.37 6.71 -7.78
C PHE A 9 10.07 5.92 -7.84
N ALA A 10 9.81 5.09 -6.84
CA ALA A 10 8.54 4.40 -6.68
C ALA A 10 8.13 4.41 -5.23
N VAL A 11 6.84 4.26 -4.95
CA VAL A 11 6.35 4.13 -3.57
C VAL A 11 6.23 2.65 -3.22
N GLU A 12 6.89 2.24 -2.16
CA GLU A 12 6.77 0.89 -1.61
C GLU A 12 5.54 0.77 -0.70
N CYS A 13 4.78 -0.31 -0.88
CA CYS A 13 3.68 -0.67 0.00
C CYS A 13 4.22 -1.06 1.38
N GLN A 14 3.68 -0.46 2.43
CA GLN A 14 4.20 -0.59 3.80
C GLN A 14 4.10 -2.03 4.33
N THR A 15 3.01 -2.74 4.03
CA THR A 15 2.69 -3.98 4.75
C THR A 15 2.97 -5.27 3.97
N LYS A 16 2.68 -5.29 2.66
CA LYS A 16 2.96 -6.44 1.77
C LYS A 16 2.32 -7.77 2.24
N GLU A 17 1.19 -7.68 2.94
CA GLU A 17 0.52 -8.82 3.58
C GLU A 17 -0.44 -9.56 2.62
N ALA A 18 -1.06 -8.83 1.68
CA ALA A 18 -1.93 -9.44 0.69
C ALA A 18 -1.11 -10.26 -0.33
N SER A 19 -1.61 -11.44 -0.71
CA SER A 19 -0.95 -12.34 -1.66
C SER A 19 -0.75 -11.73 -3.05
N ASP A 20 -1.61 -10.78 -3.41
CA ASP A 20 -1.62 -10.02 -4.66
C ASP A 20 -1.13 -8.58 -4.47
N CYS A 21 -0.42 -8.30 -3.37
CA CYS A 21 0.20 -7.00 -3.17
C CYS A 21 1.23 -6.72 -4.29
N PRO A 22 1.16 -5.56 -4.97
CA PRO A 22 2.15 -5.18 -5.98
C PRO A 22 3.55 -4.93 -5.39
N GLN A 23 3.68 -4.92 -4.05
CA GLN A 23 4.87 -4.63 -3.26
C GLN A 23 5.38 -3.19 -3.37
N GLN A 24 5.32 -2.62 -4.57
CA GLN A 24 5.70 -1.25 -4.89
C GLN A 24 4.86 -0.74 -6.07
N GLY A 25 4.76 0.58 -6.18
CA GLY A 25 4.16 1.25 -7.32
C GLY A 25 5.09 1.32 -8.53
N GLU A 26 4.64 2.07 -9.53
CA GLU A 26 5.40 2.33 -10.74
C GLU A 26 6.65 3.17 -10.48
N PHE A 27 7.69 2.92 -11.28
CA PHE A 27 8.90 3.76 -11.27
C PHE A 27 8.65 4.99 -12.12
N CYS A 28 8.60 6.14 -11.46
CA CYS A 28 8.44 7.47 -12.05
C CYS A 28 9.77 8.23 -12.05
N ASP A 29 9.83 9.32 -12.81
CA ASP A 29 11.07 10.09 -12.96
C ASP A 29 11.30 11.06 -11.78
N SER A 30 10.28 11.26 -10.94
CA SER A 30 10.35 12.09 -9.73
C SER A 30 9.59 11.49 -8.54
N GLU A 31 9.91 11.95 -7.34
CA GLU A 31 9.19 11.56 -6.11
C GLU A 31 7.74 12.05 -6.10
N ASP A 32 7.47 13.21 -6.69
CA ASP A 32 6.10 13.77 -6.77
C ASP A 32 5.24 12.93 -7.72
N GLU A 33 5.73 12.57 -8.91
CA GLU A 33 5.01 11.65 -9.81
C GLU A 33 4.75 10.29 -9.17
N ALA A 34 5.73 9.75 -8.42
CA ALA A 34 5.53 8.49 -7.71
C ALA A 34 4.45 8.59 -6.62
N ARG A 35 4.26 9.77 -6.02
CA ARG A 35 3.17 10.06 -5.07
C ARG A 35 1.84 10.20 -5.79
N ASP A 36 1.79 10.98 -6.87
CA ASP A 36 0.59 11.15 -7.68
C ASP A 36 0.10 9.80 -8.22
N TRP A 37 1.01 8.90 -8.59
CA TRP A 37 0.66 7.55 -9.02
C TRP A 37 -0.04 6.75 -7.93
N VAL A 38 0.45 6.76 -6.68
CA VAL A 38 -0.21 6.02 -5.59
C VAL A 38 -1.54 6.66 -5.18
N GLU A 39 -1.68 7.97 -5.30
CA GLU A 39 -2.97 8.64 -5.12
C GLU A 39 -3.96 8.25 -6.23
N TYR A 40 -3.50 8.21 -7.48
CA TYR A 40 -4.29 7.78 -8.64
C TYR A 40 -4.77 6.32 -8.49
N GLU A 41 -3.85 5.43 -8.09
CA GLU A 41 -4.15 4.02 -7.79
C GLU A 41 -4.89 3.83 -6.45
N CYS A 42 -5.30 4.93 -5.81
CA CYS A 42 -6.10 4.95 -4.60
C CYS A 42 -5.48 4.15 -3.43
N TRP A 43 -4.16 4.17 -3.32
CA TRP A 43 -3.47 3.65 -2.14
C TRP A 43 -3.80 4.54 -0.94
N LEU A 44 -3.79 3.95 0.25
CA LEU A 44 -4.17 4.62 1.49
C LEU A 44 -2.93 5.01 2.27
N TYR A 45 -2.86 6.28 2.69
CA TYR A 45 -1.82 6.75 3.59
C TYR A 45 -2.19 6.44 5.04
N SER A 46 -1.37 5.63 5.72
CA SER A 46 -1.58 5.19 7.10
C SER A 46 -1.13 6.21 8.16
N GLY A 47 -0.44 7.29 7.74
CA GLY A 47 0.31 8.18 8.62
C GLY A 47 1.81 7.85 8.66
N GLU A 48 2.18 6.59 8.45
CA GLU A 48 3.56 6.08 8.45
C GLU A 48 4.04 5.65 7.06
N GLY A 49 3.10 5.40 6.13
CA GLY A 49 3.40 4.91 4.80
C GLY A 49 2.15 4.69 3.97
N TRP A 50 2.36 4.25 2.72
CA TRP A 50 1.28 3.96 1.78
C TRP A 50 0.96 2.46 1.77
N ILE A 51 -0.32 2.14 1.73
CA ILE A 51 -0.86 0.78 1.71
C ILE A 51 -1.71 0.62 0.46
N CYS A 52 -1.38 -0.34 -0.39
CA CYS A 52 -2.20 -0.64 -1.56
C CYS A 52 -3.59 -1.15 -1.16
N ILE A 53 -4.55 -1.05 -2.08
CA ILE A 53 -5.94 -1.45 -1.82
C ILE A 53 -6.05 -2.91 -1.37
N GLN A 54 -5.29 -3.81 -1.99
CA GLN A 54 -5.29 -5.24 -1.70
C GLN A 54 -4.88 -5.53 -0.25
N CYS A 55 -3.80 -4.88 0.21
CA CYS A 55 -3.38 -4.96 1.60
C CYS A 55 -4.42 -4.36 2.55
N ASN A 56 -5.05 -3.24 2.19
CA ASN A 56 -6.11 -2.66 2.99
C ASN A 56 -7.35 -3.58 3.11
N GLU A 57 -7.77 -4.20 2.01
CA GLU A 57 -8.86 -5.17 2.00
C GLU A 57 -8.54 -6.40 2.85
N TYR A 58 -7.31 -6.89 2.76
CA TYR A 58 -6.81 -7.98 3.60
C TYR A 58 -6.94 -7.65 5.10
N PHE A 59 -6.53 -6.44 5.51
CA PHE A 59 -6.70 -6.01 6.91
C PHE A 59 -8.17 -5.91 7.31
N MET A 60 -9.01 -5.32 6.47
CA MET A 60 -10.43 -5.19 6.75
C MET A 60 -11.13 -6.55 6.87
N ALA A 61 -10.74 -7.53 6.06
CA ALA A 61 -11.21 -8.92 6.18
C ALA A 61 -10.76 -9.57 7.49
N ASN A 62 -9.49 -9.40 7.87
CA ASN A 62 -8.98 -9.94 9.14
C ASN A 62 -9.63 -9.28 10.37
N ILE A 63 -9.87 -7.97 10.35
CA ILE A 63 -10.59 -7.27 11.43
C ILE A 63 -12.01 -7.80 11.57
N LYS A 64 -12.72 -8.04 10.46
CA LYS A 64 -14.06 -8.67 10.48
C LYS A 64 -14.01 -10.07 11.13
N SER A 65 -12.98 -10.86 10.83
CA SER A 65 -12.78 -12.18 11.45
C SER A 65 -12.58 -12.09 12.97
N ILE A 66 -11.74 -11.16 13.44
CA ILE A 66 -11.50 -10.93 14.88
C ILE A 66 -12.77 -10.48 15.62
N ARG A 67 -13.59 -9.63 14.99
CA ARG A 67 -14.87 -9.21 15.59
C ARG A 67 -15.87 -10.36 15.68
N LYS A 68 -15.87 -11.26 14.69
CA LYS A 68 -16.71 -12.46 14.70
C LYS A 68 -16.27 -13.47 15.76
N SER A 69 -14.98 -13.55 16.09
CA SER A 69 -14.48 -14.45 17.14
C SER A 69 -14.62 -13.90 18.56
N LYS A 70 -14.75 -12.58 18.73
CA LYS A 70 -14.97 -11.92 20.04
C LYS A 70 -16.45 -11.65 20.37
N GLY A 71 -17.37 -12.03 19.49
CA GLY A 71 -18.81 -12.06 19.76
C GLY A 71 -19.28 -13.50 19.98
N SER A 72 -19.22 -13.97 21.22
CA SER A 72 -19.92 -15.16 21.73
C SER A 72 -20.35 -14.89 23.16
#